data_AF-A0A9E5LVM8-F1
#
_entry.id   AF-A0A9E5LVM8-F1
#
_cell.length_a   1.000
_cell.length_b   1.000
_cell.length_c   1.000
_cell.angle_alpha   90.00
_cell.angle_beta   90.00
_cell.angle_gamma   90.00
#
_symmetry.space_group_name_H-M   'P 1'
#
loop_
_entity.id
_entity.type
_entity.pdbx_description
1 polymer ?
#
loop_
_entity_poly.entity_id
_entity_poly.type
_entity_poly.pdbx_seq_one_letter_code
_entity_poly.pdbx_strand_id
1 'polypeptide(L)'
;WRNHPNAWRPAHIHFSLFGDAFATRLVTQMYFPGDPLLALDPIYNSVPEGARDRMVSSFDLNLTEPEHALGLRFDIVLRGRDATPMER
;
A
#
# COMPACT_ATOMS: atom_id res chain seq x y z
N TRP A 1 -8.67 -17.49 -3.20
CA TRP A 1 -9.07 -16.57 -2.11
C TRP A 1 -10.34 -17.11 -1.48
N ARG A 2 -10.35 -17.43 -0.18
CA ARG A 2 -11.48 -18.09 0.53
C ARG A 2 -11.64 -17.55 1.97
N ASN A 3 -11.28 -16.29 2.20
CA ASN A 3 -11.30 -15.72 3.54
C ASN A 3 -12.73 -15.58 4.10
N HIS A 4 -13.76 -15.54 3.22
CA HIS A 4 -15.18 -15.71 3.55
C HIS A 4 -15.97 -16.07 2.25
N PRO A 5 -17.28 -16.41 2.32
CA PRO A 5 -18.05 -16.93 1.18
C PRO A 5 -18.20 -16.03 -0.05
N ASN A 6 -18.04 -14.71 0.10
CA ASN A 6 -18.19 -13.73 -0.98
C ASN A 6 -17.06 -12.70 -0.94
N ALA A 7 -15.82 -13.18 -0.98
CA ALA A 7 -14.66 -12.37 -0.71
C ALA A 7 -14.06 -11.79 -2.00
N TRP A 8 -13.97 -10.46 -2.06
CA TRP A 8 -13.41 -9.68 -3.15
C TRP A 8 -12.26 -8.83 -2.64
N ARG A 9 -11.26 -8.57 -3.50
CA ARG A 9 -10.18 -7.63 -3.16
C ARG A 9 -10.57 -6.23 -3.64
N PRO A 10 -10.23 -5.17 -2.90
CA PRO A 10 -10.16 -3.82 -3.46
C PRO A 10 -9.20 -3.81 -4.64
N ALA A 11 -9.33 -2.81 -5.52
CA ALA A 11 -8.35 -2.58 -6.55
C ALA A 11 -6.97 -2.36 -5.89
N HIS A 12 -5.94 -3.04 -6.38
CA HIS A 12 -4.60 -2.97 -5.80
C HIS A 12 -3.50 -3.24 -6.81
N ILE A 13 -2.33 -2.67 -6.55
CA ILE A 13 -1.08 -2.93 -7.29
C ILE A 13 -0.06 -3.53 -6.32
N HIS A 14 0.56 -4.63 -6.71
CA HIS A 14 1.62 -5.26 -5.94
C HIS A 14 2.97 -4.56 -6.18
N PHE A 15 3.70 -4.30 -5.10
CA PHE A 15 5.04 -3.75 -5.15
C PHE A 15 6.05 -4.67 -4.50
N SER A 16 7.25 -4.69 -5.06
CA SER A 16 8.37 -5.49 -4.62
C SER A 16 9.64 -4.65 -4.75
N LEU A 17 10.12 -4.10 -3.63
CA LEU A 17 11.28 -3.21 -3.59
C LEU A 17 12.45 -3.83 -2.84
N PHE A 18 13.64 -3.59 -3.35
CA PHE A 18 14.91 -3.77 -2.66
C PHE A 18 15.44 -2.38 -2.28
N GLY A 19 15.79 -2.17 -1.01
CA GLY A 19 16.63 -1.03 -0.61
C GLY A 19 18.10 -1.42 -0.54
N ASP A 20 18.91 -0.61 0.12
CA ASP A 20 20.38 -0.74 0.16
C ASP A 20 20.89 -2.01 0.88
N ALA A 21 20.03 -2.67 1.65
CA ALA A 21 20.35 -3.91 2.36
C ALA A 21 19.16 -4.87 2.39
N PHE A 22 19.42 -6.18 2.53
CA PHE A 22 18.36 -7.20 2.58
C PHE A 22 17.30 -6.92 3.66
N ALA A 23 17.72 -6.38 4.81
CA ALA A 23 16.83 -6.00 5.91
C ALA A 23 15.81 -4.89 5.54
N THR A 24 15.96 -4.24 4.39
CA THR A 24 15.07 -3.19 3.87
C THR A 24 14.14 -3.68 2.75
N ARG A 25 14.20 -4.98 2.39
CA ARG A 25 13.31 -5.59 1.39
C ARG A 25 11.85 -5.44 1.82
N LEU A 26 11.02 -4.90 0.93
CA LEU A 26 9.58 -4.72 1.18
C LEU A 26 8.73 -5.27 0.04
N VAL A 27 7.83 -6.21 0.36
CA VAL A 27 6.69 -6.57 -0.49
C VAL A 27 5.44 -5.94 0.12
N THR A 28 4.69 -5.19 -0.68
CA THR A 28 3.48 -4.51 -0.22
C THR A 28 2.42 -4.43 -1.32
N GLN A 29 1.24 -3.93 -0.97
CA GLN A 29 0.14 -3.64 -1.88
C GLN A 29 -0.22 -2.16 -1.74
N MET A 30 -0.37 -1.47 -2.87
CA MET A 30 -0.98 -0.14 -2.95
C MET A 30 -2.47 -0.29 -3.24
N TYR A 31 -3.29 0.51 -2.59
CA TYR A 31 -4.74 0.60 -2.83
C TYR A 31 -5.14 1.97 -3.39
N PHE A 32 -6.36 2.06 -3.90
CA PHE A 32 -6.92 3.29 -4.48
C PHE A 32 -7.78 4.04 -3.44
N PRO A 33 -7.79 5.39 -3.47
CA PRO A 33 -8.56 6.19 -2.53
C PRO A 33 -10.06 5.96 -2.72
N GLY A 34 -10.79 5.81 -1.61
CA GLY A 34 -12.25 5.68 -1.60
C GLY A 34 -12.80 4.32 -2.02
N ASP A 35 -11.96 3.29 -2.21
CA ASP A 35 -12.43 1.96 -2.56
C ASP A 35 -13.29 1.37 -1.41
N PRO A 36 -14.58 1.05 -1.65
CA PRO A 36 -15.50 0.59 -0.61
C PRO A 36 -15.14 -0.80 -0.06
N LEU A 37 -14.30 -1.58 -0.76
CA LEU A 37 -13.90 -2.92 -0.34
C LEU A 37 -12.79 -2.90 0.72
N LEU A 38 -12.12 -1.77 0.96
CA LEU A 38 -11.02 -1.68 1.93
C LEU A 38 -11.44 -2.11 3.34
N ALA A 39 -12.61 -1.64 3.80
CA ALA A 39 -13.14 -1.99 5.11
C ALA A 39 -13.43 -3.50 5.27
N LEU A 40 -13.67 -4.19 4.15
CA LEU A 40 -14.01 -5.61 4.11
C LEU A 40 -12.78 -6.50 3.84
N ASP A 41 -11.65 -5.94 3.39
CA ASP A 41 -10.49 -6.72 2.98
C ASP A 41 -9.68 -7.19 4.19
N PRO A 42 -9.60 -8.50 4.46
CA PRO A 42 -8.82 -9.03 5.58
C PRO A 42 -7.31 -8.77 5.45
N ILE A 43 -6.78 -8.61 4.22
CA ILE A 43 -5.36 -8.26 4.04
C ILE A 43 -5.12 -6.81 4.43
N TYR A 44 -5.89 -5.86 3.90
CA TYR A 44 -5.82 -4.46 4.33
C TYR A 44 -5.96 -4.33 5.85
N ASN A 45 -6.94 -5.03 6.42
CA ASN A 45 -7.22 -5.01 7.86
C ASN A 45 -6.16 -5.74 8.72
N SER A 46 -5.28 -6.56 8.15
CA SER A 46 -4.18 -7.20 8.88
C SER A 46 -3.09 -6.21 9.33
N VAL A 47 -3.00 -5.05 8.69
CA VAL A 47 -2.10 -3.96 9.08
C VAL A 47 -2.72 -3.19 10.26
N PRO A 48 -1.94 -2.71 11.24
CA PRO A 48 -2.47 -1.89 12.33
C PRO A 48 -3.20 -0.64 11.83
N GLU A 49 -4.35 -0.31 12.43
CA GLU A 49 -5.25 0.76 11.97
C GLU A 49 -4.53 2.08 11.64
N GLY A 50 -3.69 2.60 12.54
CA GLY A 50 -2.94 3.84 12.33
C GLY A 50 -1.84 3.80 11.25
N ALA A 51 -1.63 2.66 10.59
CA ALA A 51 -0.68 2.50 9.50
C ALA A 51 -1.35 2.14 8.16
N ARG A 52 -2.64 1.78 8.15
CA ARG A 52 -3.33 1.28 6.95
C ARG A 52 -3.40 2.32 5.83
N ASP A 53 -3.67 3.58 6.19
CA ASP A 53 -3.80 4.69 5.23
C ASP A 53 -2.52 4.93 4.43
N ARG A 54 -1.36 4.50 4.96
CA ARG A 54 -0.07 4.58 4.24
C ARG A 54 0.03 3.62 3.06
N MET A 55 -0.91 2.67 2.93
CA MET A 55 -1.01 1.77 1.78
C MET A 55 -1.98 2.31 0.72
N VAL A 56 -2.69 3.41 0.99
CA VAL A 56 -3.66 4.00 0.06
C VAL A 56 -2.99 5.15 -0.69
N SER A 57 -3.02 5.10 -2.02
CA SER A 57 -2.54 6.19 -2.86
C SER A 57 -3.43 7.43 -2.74
N SER A 58 -2.89 8.59 -3.12
CA SER A 58 -3.63 9.85 -3.16
C SER A 58 -3.75 10.35 -4.60
N PHE A 59 -4.91 10.89 -4.96
CA PHE A 59 -5.08 11.56 -6.25
C PHE A 59 -4.28 12.86 -6.27
N ASP A 60 -3.52 13.09 -7.35
CA ASP A 60 -2.76 14.32 -7.55
C ASP A 60 -3.05 14.85 -8.95
N LEU A 61 -3.76 15.97 -9.02
CA LEU A 61 -4.14 16.62 -10.27
C LEU A 61 -2.91 17.05 -11.08
N ASN A 62 -1.79 17.40 -10.42
CA ASN A 62 -0.58 17.83 -11.12
C ASN A 62 0.13 16.69 -11.85
N LEU A 63 -0.17 15.43 -11.50
CA LEU A 63 0.34 14.23 -12.17
C LEU A 63 -0.56 13.77 -13.32
N THR A 64 -1.70 14.45 -13.55
CA THR A 64 -2.63 14.08 -14.62
C THR A 64 -2.12 14.56 -15.98
N GLU A 65 -2.45 13.80 -17.02
CA GLU A 65 -2.25 14.17 -18.41
C GLU A 65 -3.62 14.43 -19.04
N PRO A 66 -3.96 15.67 -19.41
CA PRO A 66 -5.26 16.01 -19.98
C PRO A 66 -5.63 15.09 -21.15
N GLU A 67 -6.86 14.56 -21.12
CA GLU A 67 -7.41 13.65 -22.13
C GLU A 67 -6.67 12.31 -22.28
N HIS A 68 -5.71 11.99 -21.40
CA HIS A 68 -4.91 10.77 -21.48
C HIS A 68 -4.98 9.93 -20.19
N ALA A 69 -4.61 10.49 -19.04
CA ALA A 69 -4.43 9.73 -17.82
C ALA A 69 -4.68 10.54 -16.54
N LEU A 70 -5.20 9.84 -15.51
CA LEU A 70 -5.24 10.36 -14.14
C LEU A 70 -3.92 10.09 -13.42
N GLY A 71 -3.58 10.93 -12.44
CA GLY A 71 -2.37 10.84 -11.63
C GLY A 71 -2.66 10.40 -10.20
N LEU A 72 -1.91 9.40 -9.73
CA LEU A 72 -1.93 8.94 -8.33
C LEU A 72 -0.52 8.98 -7.77
N ARG A 73 -0.40 9.44 -6.53
CA ARG A 73 0.84 9.46 -5.76
C ARG A 73 0.81 8.39 -4.68
N PHE A 74 1.89 7.60 -4.62
CA PHE A 74 2.11 6.60 -3.59
C PHE A 74 3.57 6.62 -3.14
N ASP A 75 3.82 7.19 -1.96
CA ASP A 75 5.16 7.31 -1.40
C ASP A 75 5.49 6.08 -0.54
N ILE A 76 6.65 5.46 -0.79
CA ILE A 76 7.09 4.25 -0.08
C ILE A 76 8.32 4.58 0.75
N VAL A 77 8.23 4.33 2.06
CA VAL A 77 9.34 4.55 3.00
C VAL A 77 9.91 3.20 3.42
N LEU A 78 11.19 2.96 3.10
CA LEU A 78 11.94 1.80 3.57
C LEU A 78 12.61 2.08 4.92
N ARG A 79 13.02 1.02 5.63
CA ARG A 79 13.68 1.15 6.93
C ARG A 79 14.96 1.99 6.82
N GLY A 80 15.06 3.02 7.64
CA GLY A 80 16.24 3.87 7.72
C GLY A 80 17.44 3.16 8.35
N ARG A 81 18.65 3.55 7.95
CA ARG A 81 19.92 2.95 8.41
C ARG A 81 20.09 2.98 9.93
N ASP A 82 19.63 4.04 10.58
CA ASP A 82 19.80 4.30 12.01
C ASP A 82 18.58 3.83 12.83
N ALA A 83 17.62 3.14 12.21
CA ALA A 83 16.42 2.65 12.90
C ALA A 83 16.79 1.54 13.89
N THR A 84 16.47 1.77 15.16
CA THR A 84 16.76 0.85 16.28
C THR A 84 16.35 -0.59 15.93
N PRO A 85 17.26 -1.58 16.07
CA PRO A 85 16.93 -2.98 15.92
C PRO A 85 15.79 -3.38 16.87
N MET A 86 14.75 -4.01 16.32
CA MET A 86 13.63 -4.56 17.08
C MET A 86 13.95 -6.01 17.45
N GLU A 87 15.00 -6.23 18.22
CA GLU A 87 15.28 -7.55 18.78
C GLU A 87 14.73 -7.66 20.21
N ARG A 88 14.22 -8.85 20.53
CA ARG A 88 13.99 -9.36 21.88
C ARG A 88 14.98 -10.49 22.11
#